data_AF-Q0URE5-F1
#
_entry.id   AF-Q0URE5-F1
#
_cell.length_a   1.000
_cell.length_b   1.000
_cell.length_c   1.000
_cell.angle_alpha   90.00
_cell.angle_beta   90.00
_cell.angle_gamma   90.00
#
_symmetry.space_group_name_H-M   'P 1'
#
loop_
_entity.id
_entity.type
_entity.pdbx_description
1 polymer ?
#
loop_
_entity_poly.entity_id
_entity_poly.type
_entity_poly.pdbx_seq_one_letter_code
_entity_poly.pdbx_strand_id
1 'polypeptide(L)'
;MSDGLNDARAIRVAEIMTDFRNLQHYISQIRASPTAEEYYLEGYSLLRECVAEAQAVLQTPFAGNSGGAMGNPEQERQQLRA
;
A
#
# COMPACT_ATOMS: atom_id res chain seq x y z
N MET A 1 -18.95 -6.66 -24.93
CA MET A 1 -17.70 -6.28 -25.61
C MET A 1 -16.76 -5.73 -24.56
N SER A 2 -15.53 -6.25 -24.45
CA SER A 2 -14.49 -5.68 -23.58
C SER A 2 -14.14 -4.28 -24.06
N ASP A 3 -13.98 -3.33 -23.14
CA ASP A 3 -13.77 -1.90 -23.42
C ASP A 3 -12.40 -1.57 -24.07
N GLY A 4 -11.59 -2.59 -24.37
CA GLY A 4 -10.24 -2.48 -24.92
C GLY A 4 -9.17 -2.06 -23.91
N LEU A 5 -9.52 -1.95 -22.62
CA LEU A 5 -8.63 -1.43 -21.58
C LEU A 5 -8.14 -2.50 -20.60
N ASN A 6 -8.51 -3.77 -20.83
CA ASN A 6 -8.15 -4.88 -19.93
C ASN A 6 -6.64 -5.05 -19.76
N ASP A 7 -5.86 -4.90 -20.83
CA ASP A 7 -4.40 -5.01 -20.77
C ASP A 7 -3.80 -3.87 -19.93
N ALA A 8 -4.29 -2.63 -20.11
CA ALA A 8 -3.88 -1.49 -19.31
C ALA A 8 -4.26 -1.67 -17.82
N ARG A 9 -5.44 -2.23 -17.53
CA ARG A 9 -5.85 -2.58 -16.17
C ARG A 9 -4.93 -3.65 -15.57
N ALA A 10 -4.57 -4.67 -16.36
CA ALA A 10 -3.68 -5.74 -15.91
C ALA A 10 -2.28 -5.21 -15.57
N ILE A 11 -1.73 -4.30 -16.39
CA ILE A 11 -0.46 -3.63 -16.13
C ILE A 11 -0.52 -2.83 -14.81
N ARG A 12 -1.54 -1.97 -14.63
CA ARG A 12 -1.69 -1.20 -13.39
C ARG A 12 -1.80 -2.09 -12.15
N VAL A 13 -2.56 -3.17 -12.24
CA VAL A 13 -2.66 -4.13 -11.13
C VAL A 13 -1.30 -4.75 -10.84
N ALA A 14 -0.52 -5.13 -11.87
CA ALA A 14 0.82 -5.67 -11.69
C ALA A 14 1.78 -4.66 -11.03
N GLU A 15 1.71 -3.38 -11.40
CA GLU A 15 2.48 -2.30 -10.76
C GLU A 15 2.12 -2.16 -9.28
N ILE A 16 0.83 -2.03 -8.96
CA ILE A 16 0.35 -1.92 -7.57
C ILE A 16 0.78 -3.13 -6.74
N MET A 17 0.67 -4.34 -7.29
CA MET A 17 1.12 -5.56 -6.61
C MET A 17 2.63 -5.61 -6.40
N THR A 18 3.41 -5.05 -7.34
CA THR A 18 4.86 -4.94 -7.22
C THR A 18 5.24 -3.96 -6.12
N ASP A 19 4.63 -2.78 -6.10
CA ASP A 19 4.84 -1.76 -5.07
C ASP A 19 4.45 -2.27 -3.69
N PHE A 20 3.31 -2.95 -3.58
CA PHE A 20 2.87 -3.54 -2.32
C PHE A 20 3.87 -4.59 -1.79
N ARG A 21 4.40 -5.45 -2.67
CA ARG A 21 5.44 -6.42 -2.31
C ARG A 21 6.72 -5.72 -1.87
N ASN A 22 7.11 -4.64 -2.53
CA ASN A 22 8.30 -3.85 -2.16
C ASN A 22 8.12 -3.24 -0.76
N LEU A 23 6.96 -2.67 -0.47
CA LEU A 23 6.64 -2.14 0.87
C LEU A 23 6.75 -3.22 1.94
N GLN A 24 6.15 -4.40 1.72
CA GLN A 24 6.30 -5.54 2.63
C GLN A 24 7.77 -5.93 2.85
N HIS A 25 8.56 -5.97 1.77
CA HIS A 25 9.98 -6.31 1.83
C HIS A 25 10.78 -5.30 2.65
N TYR A 26 10.56 -3.99 2.46
CA TYR A 26 11.26 -2.96 3.21
C TYR A 26 10.82 -2.88 4.67
N ILE A 27 9.52 -2.97 4.95
CA ILE A 27 8.98 -2.94 6.31
C ILE A 27 9.54 -4.11 7.15
N SER A 28 9.63 -5.31 6.57
CA SER A 28 10.16 -6.49 7.28
C SER A 28 11.66 -6.39 7.62
N GLN A 29 12.41 -5.50 6.97
CA GLN A 29 13.83 -5.26 7.25
C GLN A 29 14.07 -4.20 8.33
N ILE A 30 13.05 -3.44 8.74
CA ILE A 30 13.21 -2.41 9.76
C ILE A 30 13.53 -3.06 11.10
N ARG A 31 14.69 -2.73 11.67
CA ARG A 31 15.10 -3.17 13.01
C ARG A 31 14.64 -2.17 14.06
N ALA A 32 13.41 -2.34 14.56
CA ALA A 32 12.86 -1.52 15.64
C ALA A 32 12.99 -2.19 17.03
N SER A 33 14.08 -2.96 17.25
CA SER A 33 14.37 -3.64 18.52
C SER A 33 15.52 -2.94 19.26
N PRO A 34 15.26 -1.79 19.93
CA PRO A 34 16.25 -1.11 20.75
C PRO A 34 16.70 -1.95 21.94
N THR A 35 17.85 -1.61 22.52
CA THR A 35 18.21 -2.10 23.86
C THR A 35 17.29 -1.52 24.93
N ALA A 36 17.32 -2.06 26.15
CA ALA A 36 16.50 -1.56 27.26
C ALA A 36 16.80 -0.08 27.60
N GLU A 37 18.06 0.34 27.47
CA GLU A 37 18.51 1.72 27.70
C GLU A 37 17.97 2.68 26.64
N GLU A 38 17.82 2.20 25.41
CA GLU A 38 17.37 2.98 24.26
C GLU A 38 15.85 3.01 24.09
N TYR A 39 15.12 2.13 24.79
CA TYR A 39 13.69 1.87 24.54
C TYR A 39 12.79 3.11 24.61
N TYR A 40 13.11 4.03 25.53
CA TYR A 40 12.36 5.28 25.77
C TYR A 40 12.98 6.50 25.08
N LEU A 41 14.06 6.34 24.32
CA LEU A 41 14.55 7.43 23.49
C LEU A 41 13.50 7.76 22.43
N GLU A 42 13.28 9.04 22.22
CA GLU A 42 12.23 9.56 21.33
C GLU A 42 12.32 8.93 19.93
N GLY A 43 13.51 8.87 19.35
CA GLY A 43 13.72 8.29 18.02
C GLY A 43 13.32 6.81 17.93
N TYR A 44 13.62 6.01 18.96
CA TYR A 44 13.22 4.60 18.99
C TYR A 44 11.75 4.40 19.33
N SER A 45 11.16 5.31 20.09
CA SER A 45 9.71 5.32 20.35
C SER A 45 8.95 5.59 19.06
N LEU A 46 9.33 6.64 18.33
CA LEU A 46 8.74 7.01 17.04
C LEU A 46 8.95 5.91 15.99
N LEU A 47 10.16 5.33 15.90
CA LEU A 47 10.44 4.25 14.94
C LEU A 47 9.52 3.04 15.16
N ARG A 48 9.28 2.65 16.42
CA ARG A 48 8.39 1.54 16.75
C ARG A 48 6.94 1.85 16.41
N GLU A 49 6.50 3.08 16.64
CA GLU A 49 5.17 3.55 16.24
C GLU A 49 4.99 3.47 14.72
N CYS A 50 5.93 4.01 13.93
CA CYS A 50 5.89 3.93 12.48
C CYS A 50 5.87 2.47 11.96
N VAL A 51 6.64 1.56 12.58
CA VAL A 51 6.61 0.14 12.21
C VAL A 51 5.27 -0.50 12.54
N ALA A 52 4.68 -0.18 13.69
CA ALA A 52 3.37 -0.69 14.08
C ALA A 52 2.27 -0.21 13.12
N GLU A 53 2.26 1.07 12.76
CA GLU A 53 1.34 1.64 11.77
C GLU A 53 1.51 1.00 10.39
N ALA A 54 2.75 0.85 9.93
CA ALA A 54 3.05 0.22 8.65
C ALA A 54 2.56 -1.24 8.61
N GLN A 55 2.76 -1.99 9.70
CA GLN A 55 2.23 -3.35 9.83
C GLN A 55 0.70 -3.37 9.84
N ALA A 56 0.04 -2.41 10.49
CA ALA A 56 -1.41 -2.31 10.50
C ALA A 56 -1.98 -2.07 9.09
N VAL A 57 -1.34 -1.22 8.28
CA VAL A 57 -1.71 -1.02 6.87
C VAL A 57 -1.60 -2.32 6.08
N LEU A 58 -0.51 -3.08 6.25
CA LEU A 58 -0.30 -4.36 5.56
C LEU A 58 -1.28 -5.46 5.99
N GLN A 59 -1.75 -5.43 7.24
CA GLN A 59 -2.73 -6.38 7.79
C GLN A 59 -4.17 -5.99 7.49
N THR A 60 -4.41 -4.77 7.03
CA THR A 60 -5.76 -4.30 6.70
C THR A 60 -6.31 -5.13 5.55
N PRO A 61 -7.40 -5.89 5.77
CA PRO A 61 -7.99 -6.68 4.70
C PRO A 61 -8.54 -5.75 3.63
N PHE A 62 -8.55 -6.23 2.38
CA PHE A 62 -9.26 -5.52 1.32
C PHE A 62 -10.76 -5.46 1.66
N ALA A 63 -11.21 -4.32 2.14
CA ALA A 63 -12.62 -4.02 2.27
C ALA A 63 -13.13 -3.62 0.88
N GLY A 64 -13.60 -4.61 0.11
CA GLY A 64 -14.24 -4.41 -1.21
C GLY A 64 -15.54 -3.60 -1.16
N ASN A 65 -15.84 -2.97 -0.03
CA ASN A 65 -16.87 -1.96 0.10
C ASN A 65 -16.34 -0.61 -0.40
N SER A 66 -15.82 -0.59 -1.62
CA SER A 66 -15.88 0.63 -2.42
C SER A 66 -17.37 0.88 -2.65
N GLY A 67 -18.03 1.54 -1.70
CA GLY A 67 -19.29 2.21 -1.98
C GLY A 67 -19.08 2.94 -3.28
N GLY A 68 -19.82 2.53 -4.32
CA GLY A 68 -19.46 2.70 -5.72
C GLY A 68 -18.74 4.02 -5.90
N ALA A 69 -17.44 3.96 -6.19
CA ALA A 69 -16.70 5.17 -6.48
C ALA A 69 -17.46 5.79 -7.66
N MET A 70 -18.19 6.85 -7.37
CA MET A 70 -18.85 7.69 -8.36
C MET A 70 -17.76 8.51 -9.05
N GLY A 71 -16.67 7.85 -9.45
CA GLY A 71 -15.70 8.38 -10.38
C GLY A 71 -16.36 8.40 -11.75
N ASN A 72 -16.23 9.50 -12.46
CA ASN A 72 -16.75 9.58 -13.81
C ASN A 72 -16.07 8.45 -14.62
N PRO A 73 -16.82 7.48 -15.18
CA PRO A 73 -16.24 6.36 -15.93
C PRO A 73 -15.38 6.83 -17.10
N GLU A 74 -15.65 8.02 -17.66
CA GLU A 74 -14.81 8.62 -18.69
C GLU A 74 -13.42 8.98 -18.17
N GLN A 75 -13.31 9.50 -16.94
CA GLN A 75 -12.04 9.83 -16.32
C GLN A 75 -11.22 8.56 -16.04
N GLU A 76 -11.86 7.50 -15.55
CA GLU A 76 -11.19 6.20 -15.37
C GLU A 76 -10.68 5.63 -16.69
N ARG A 77 -11.49 5.71 -17.76
CA ARG A 77 -11.06 5.28 -19.10
C ARG A 77 -9.92 6.13 -19.64
N GLN A 78 -9.91 7.43 -19.37
CA GLN A 78 -8.87 8.34 -19.83
C GLN A 78 -7.53 8.07 -19.12
N GLN A 79 -7.57 7.76 -17.82
CA GLN A 79 -6.40 7.33 -17.08
C GLN A 79 -5.76 6.05 -17.64
N LEU A 80 -6.56 5.15 -18.20
CA LEU A 80 -6.10 3.88 -18.78
C LEU A 80 -5.63 4.00 -20.24
N ARG A 81 -5.70 5.19 -20.84
CA ARG A 81 -5.29 5.48 -22.23
C ARG A 81 -3.99 6.28 -22.35
N ALA A 82 -3.49 6.84 -21.25
CA ALA A 82 -2.23 7.57 -21.15
C ALA A 82 -1.07 6.57 -20.97
#